data_AF-A0A6L8G7C8-F1
#
_entry.id   AF-A0A6L8G7C8-F1
#
_cell.length_a   1.000
_cell.length_b   1.000
_cell.length_c   1.000
_cell.angle_alpha   90.00
_cell.angle_beta   90.00
_cell.angle_gamma   90.00
#
_symmetry.space_group_name_H-M   'P 1'
#
loop_
_entity.id
_entity.type
_entity.pdbx_description
1 polymer ?
#
loop_
_entity_poly.entity_id
_entity_poly.type
_entity_poly.pdbx_seq_one_letter_code
_entity_poly.pdbx_strand_id
1 'polypeptide(L)'
;MDSHVKASLGRFFEDFRVGDTIRHAVPRTLGDGERALYHGLYPSRHAFNSSVAFARSCGLDGPLDNLLVFHTVFGSTVPDISLNAVANLGYAEGRWLVPVHPGETLAATSEVIGVKENSSGRTGVLWVRTAGWNERGDAVLSYVRWVMVRKRDADSPAPKPVVPELSESIRPQDLVVPQGRSFDGYDCGHAGEPHRWGDYEVGETIDHVDRVTIEEAEHMLATRLWQNTARVHFDATSREDGRRLIYGGHVISMARALSFNGLANAQMIVGLNAGSHVAPCFAGDTVCCWSEVL
;
A
#
# COMPACT_ATOMS: atom_id res chain seq x y z
N MET A 1 33.46 9.07 -1.66
CA MET A 1 32.41 9.29 -2.67
C MET A 1 32.42 10.78 -2.99
N ASP A 2 32.59 11.14 -4.25
CA ASP A 2 32.85 12.52 -4.68
C ASP A 2 31.73 13.47 -4.22
N SER A 3 32.08 14.49 -3.45
CA SER A 3 31.15 15.38 -2.72
C SER A 3 30.37 16.35 -3.63
N HIS A 4 30.28 16.06 -4.93
CA HIS A 4 29.80 16.98 -5.96
C HIS A 4 28.60 16.46 -6.76
N VAL A 5 28.15 15.23 -6.57
CA VAL A 5 26.95 14.72 -7.27
C VAL A 5 25.69 15.16 -6.54
N LYS A 6 24.92 16.06 -7.16
CA LYS A 6 23.64 16.58 -6.62
C LYS A 6 22.48 15.58 -6.71
N ALA A 7 22.62 14.54 -7.53
CA ALA A 7 21.62 13.50 -7.70
C ALA A 7 21.75 12.42 -6.61
N SER A 8 20.63 12.00 -6.03
CA SER A 8 20.59 10.85 -5.12
C SER A 8 20.52 9.55 -5.91
N LEU A 9 21.33 8.57 -5.52
CA LEU A 9 21.24 7.20 -6.01
C LEU A 9 20.31 6.32 -5.13
N GLY A 10 19.70 6.90 -4.10
CA GLY A 10 19.03 6.15 -3.03
C GLY A 10 20.02 5.42 -2.13
N ARG A 11 19.48 4.74 -1.12
CA ARG A 11 20.24 3.87 -0.20
C ARG A 11 20.41 2.47 -0.78
N PHE A 12 21.49 1.83 -0.40
CA PHE A 12 21.78 0.42 -0.65
C PHE A 12 21.77 -0.33 0.68
N PHE A 13 21.79 -1.65 0.65
CA PHE A 13 21.60 -2.48 1.85
C PHE A 13 22.57 -2.13 2.99
N GLU A 14 23.84 -1.89 2.67
CA GLU A 14 24.89 -1.53 3.62
C GLU A 14 24.76 -0.12 4.22
N ASP A 15 23.83 0.71 3.72
CA ASP A 15 23.57 2.06 4.23
C ASP A 15 22.59 2.08 5.42
N PHE A 16 21.88 0.97 5.71
CA PHE A 16 20.85 0.92 6.75
C PHE A 16 21.39 0.43 8.09
N ARG A 17 20.97 1.07 9.20
CA ARG A 17 21.24 0.60 10.57
C ARG A 17 19.95 0.46 11.36
N VAL A 18 19.84 -0.60 12.15
CA VAL A 18 18.68 -0.82 13.02
C VAL A 18 18.57 0.32 14.03
N GLY A 19 17.36 0.85 14.20
CA GLY A 19 17.06 2.03 15.01
C GLY A 19 17.10 3.34 14.24
N ASP A 20 17.62 3.38 13.01
CA ASP A 20 17.58 4.59 12.19
C ASP A 20 16.14 4.97 11.86
N THR A 21 15.79 6.24 12.05
CA THR A 21 14.53 6.81 11.60
C THR A 21 14.79 7.71 10.39
N ILE A 22 14.15 7.38 9.27
CA ILE A 22 14.24 8.12 8.02
C ILE A 22 12.98 8.96 7.86
N ARG A 23 13.13 10.29 7.79
CA ARG A 23 12.05 11.21 7.43
C ARG A 23 12.03 11.38 5.92
N HIS A 24 10.93 10.99 5.28
CA HIS A 24 10.80 11.02 3.83
C HIS A 24 10.50 12.44 3.34
N ALA A 25 11.01 12.75 2.15
CA ALA A 25 10.77 14.03 1.50
C ALA A 25 9.36 14.11 0.90
N VAL A 26 8.97 15.33 0.49
CA VAL A 26 7.74 15.62 -0.28
C VAL A 26 6.46 15.27 0.50
N PRO A 27 6.08 16.05 1.53
CA PRO A 27 4.73 15.95 2.08
C PRO A 27 3.69 16.23 0.99
N ARG A 28 2.55 15.55 1.05
CA ARG A 28 1.54 15.53 -0.02
C ARG A 28 0.13 15.78 0.52
N THR A 29 -0.45 16.90 0.11
CA THR A 29 -1.88 17.18 0.30
C THR A 29 -2.72 16.31 -0.62
N LEU A 30 -3.78 15.70 -0.10
CA LEU A 30 -4.72 14.86 -0.87
C LEU A 30 -6.08 15.54 -0.93
N GLY A 31 -6.82 15.38 -2.03
CA GLY A 31 -8.12 15.99 -2.22
C GLY A 31 -9.05 15.21 -3.14
N ASP A 32 -10.10 15.90 -3.60
CA ASP A 32 -11.09 15.30 -4.51
C ASP A 32 -10.51 14.96 -5.89
N GLY A 33 -9.42 15.62 -6.30
CA GLY A 33 -8.69 15.27 -7.52
C GLY A 33 -8.07 13.87 -7.44
N GLU A 34 -7.40 13.55 -6.34
CA GLU A 34 -6.85 12.21 -6.09
C GLU A 34 -7.95 11.16 -5.96
N ARG A 35 -9.08 11.49 -5.32
CA ARG A 35 -10.27 10.62 -5.26
C ARG A 35 -10.79 10.30 -6.66
N ALA A 36 -11.03 11.33 -7.49
CA ALA A 36 -11.54 11.16 -8.84
C ALA A 36 -10.59 10.34 -9.72
N LEU A 37 -9.28 10.62 -9.65
CA LEU A 37 -8.27 9.85 -10.38
C LEU A 37 -8.20 8.39 -9.90
N TYR A 38 -8.29 8.13 -8.60
CA TYR A 38 -8.29 6.76 -8.06
C TYR A 38 -9.50 5.97 -8.61
N HIS A 39 -10.71 6.55 -8.62
CA HIS A 39 -11.87 5.90 -9.23
C HIS A 39 -11.81 5.81 -10.77
N GLY A 40 -11.05 6.69 -11.42
CA GLY A 40 -10.80 6.59 -12.87
C GLY A 40 -9.80 5.49 -13.23
N LEU A 41 -8.91 5.13 -12.31
CA LEU A 41 -7.89 4.09 -12.48
C LEU A 41 -8.40 2.71 -12.08
N TYR A 42 -9.26 2.63 -11.05
CA TYR A 42 -9.79 1.37 -10.54
C TYR A 42 -11.31 1.41 -10.58
N PRO A 43 -12.01 0.35 -11.02
CA PRO A 43 -13.47 0.31 -11.06
C PRO A 43 -14.09 0.13 -9.65
N SER A 44 -13.59 0.86 -8.64
CA SER A 44 -14.06 0.82 -7.27
C SER A 44 -15.45 1.44 -7.15
N ARG A 45 -16.35 0.75 -6.44
CA ARG A 45 -17.74 1.18 -6.23
C ARG A 45 -18.16 1.22 -4.75
N HIS A 46 -17.20 1.15 -3.83
CA HIS A 46 -17.49 1.18 -2.40
C HIS A 46 -18.10 2.53 -2.01
N ALA A 47 -19.36 2.49 -1.56
CA ALA A 47 -20.22 3.64 -1.36
C ALA A 47 -19.63 4.71 -0.41
N PHE A 48 -18.89 4.33 0.64
CA PHE A 48 -18.23 5.30 1.55
C PHE A 48 -17.23 6.22 0.84
N ASN A 49 -16.53 5.72 -0.16
CA ASN A 49 -15.53 6.52 -0.89
C ASN A 49 -16.12 7.17 -2.14
N SER A 50 -17.20 6.61 -2.68
CA SER A 50 -17.92 7.16 -3.84
C SER A 50 -18.90 8.28 -3.50
N SER A 51 -19.52 8.28 -2.32
CA SER A 51 -20.58 9.23 -1.95
C SER A 51 -20.40 9.81 -0.55
N VAL A 52 -20.11 11.11 -0.49
CA VAL A 52 -20.08 11.86 0.78
C VAL A 52 -21.45 11.83 1.47
N ALA A 53 -22.55 11.80 0.72
CA ALA A 53 -23.89 11.70 1.29
C ALA A 53 -24.13 10.34 1.97
N PHE A 54 -23.71 9.24 1.33
CA PHE A 54 -23.80 7.90 1.92
C PHE A 54 -22.87 7.73 3.13
N ALA A 55 -21.63 8.25 3.03
CA ALA A 55 -20.74 8.30 4.18
C ALA A 55 -21.41 9.05 5.35
N ARG A 56 -21.99 10.22 5.11
CA ARG A 56 -22.66 11.03 6.16
C ARG A 56 -23.90 10.35 6.74
N SER A 57 -24.68 9.61 5.96
CA SER A 57 -25.82 8.85 6.48
C SER A 57 -25.39 7.75 7.46
N CYS A 58 -24.14 7.31 7.36
CA CYS A 58 -23.50 6.34 8.26
C CYS A 58 -22.60 7.01 9.31
N GLY A 59 -22.72 8.33 9.48
CA GLY A 59 -21.92 9.09 10.44
C GLY A 59 -20.45 9.23 10.04
N LEU A 60 -20.07 9.16 8.77
CA LEU A 60 -18.71 9.41 8.30
C LEU A 60 -18.64 10.73 7.52
N ASP A 61 -17.54 11.46 7.67
CA ASP A 61 -17.37 12.78 7.03
C ASP A 61 -16.73 12.68 5.63
N GLY A 62 -17.04 11.60 4.89
CA GLY A 62 -16.55 11.36 3.52
C GLY A 62 -15.03 11.22 3.43
N PRO A 63 -14.43 10.18 4.03
CA PRO A 63 -12.99 9.96 3.98
C PRO A 63 -12.49 9.59 2.57
N LEU A 64 -11.19 9.75 2.34
CA LEU A 64 -10.48 9.17 1.19
C LEU A 64 -10.34 7.65 1.35
N ASP A 65 -10.12 6.95 0.24
CA ASP A 65 -9.96 5.50 0.21
C ASP A 65 -8.72 5.06 1.00
N ASN A 66 -8.84 3.99 1.80
CA ASN A 66 -7.76 3.44 2.62
C ASN A 66 -6.52 3.08 1.78
N LEU A 67 -6.71 2.49 0.60
CA LEU A 67 -5.60 2.11 -0.28
C LEU A 67 -4.98 3.32 -0.98
N LEU A 68 -5.76 4.36 -1.30
CA LEU A 68 -5.22 5.64 -1.76
C LEU A 68 -4.24 6.20 -0.73
N VAL A 69 -4.66 6.26 0.54
CA VAL A 69 -3.79 6.72 1.66
C VAL A 69 -2.54 5.83 1.78
N PHE A 70 -2.72 4.51 1.71
CA PHE A 70 -1.60 3.56 1.75
C PHE A 70 -0.61 3.77 0.61
N HIS A 71 -1.08 3.95 -0.63
CA HIS A 71 -0.23 4.15 -1.78
C HIS A 71 0.52 5.49 -1.72
N THR A 72 -0.12 6.56 -1.23
CA THR A 72 0.56 7.85 -0.99
C THR A 72 1.69 7.71 0.02
N VAL A 73 1.41 7.11 1.19
CA VAL A 73 2.44 6.89 2.22
C VAL A 73 3.54 5.97 1.69
N PHE A 74 3.18 4.84 1.08
CA PHE A 74 4.13 3.89 0.51
C PHE A 74 5.03 4.55 -0.53
N GLY A 75 4.45 5.28 -1.48
CA GLY A 75 5.15 5.96 -2.56
C GLY A 75 6.19 6.96 -2.06
N SER A 76 5.86 7.71 -1.00
CA SER A 76 6.80 8.64 -0.36
C SER A 76 8.05 7.96 0.21
N THR A 77 7.96 6.69 0.62
CA THR A 77 9.11 5.93 1.15
C THR A 77 10.04 5.39 0.06
N VAL A 78 9.58 5.32 -1.18
CA VAL A 78 10.30 4.61 -2.25
C VAL A 78 11.70 5.16 -2.52
N PRO A 79 11.92 6.48 -2.64
CA PRO A 79 13.26 7.02 -2.91
C PRO A 79 14.30 6.59 -1.87
N ASP A 80 13.89 6.45 -0.61
CA ASP A 80 14.77 6.20 0.52
C ASP A 80 14.93 4.71 0.86
N ILE A 81 13.87 3.91 0.69
CA ILE A 81 13.82 2.52 1.14
C ILE A 81 14.01 1.53 -0.01
N SER A 82 13.33 1.75 -1.14
CA SER A 82 13.16 0.71 -2.15
C SER A 82 13.53 1.12 -3.58
N LEU A 83 14.17 2.27 -3.77
CA LEU A 83 14.68 2.68 -5.08
C LEU A 83 15.66 1.65 -5.68
N ASN A 84 16.45 1.00 -4.82
CA ASN A 84 17.40 -0.06 -5.19
C ASN A 84 16.92 -1.46 -4.76
N ALA A 85 15.64 -1.61 -4.42
CA ALA A 85 15.07 -2.91 -4.11
C ALA A 85 14.96 -3.80 -5.35
N VAL A 86 15.09 -5.11 -5.14
CA VAL A 86 14.77 -6.17 -6.10
C VAL A 86 13.29 -6.47 -6.05
N ALA A 87 12.74 -6.63 -4.84
CA ALA A 87 11.34 -6.95 -4.60
C ALA A 87 10.91 -6.51 -3.19
N ASN A 88 9.60 -6.24 -3.05
CA ASN A 88 8.94 -6.21 -1.74
C ASN A 88 8.54 -7.65 -1.38
N LEU A 89 9.00 -8.12 -0.24
CA LEU A 89 8.85 -9.52 0.17
C LEU A 89 7.65 -9.75 1.08
N GLY A 90 7.15 -8.72 1.74
CA GLY A 90 5.87 -8.78 2.43
C GLY A 90 5.50 -7.54 3.23
N TYR A 91 4.37 -7.66 3.92
CA TYR A 91 3.77 -6.65 4.78
C TYR A 91 3.31 -7.32 6.08
N ALA A 92 3.24 -6.56 7.17
CA ALA A 92 2.63 -6.99 8.43
C ALA A 92 2.12 -5.78 9.21
N GLU A 93 1.23 -6.04 10.17
CA GLU A 93 0.81 -5.05 11.18
C GLU A 93 0.28 -3.73 10.60
N GLY A 94 -0.34 -3.77 9.42
CA GLY A 94 -0.83 -2.58 8.74
C GLY A 94 -2.15 -2.08 9.31
N ARG A 95 -2.15 -0.90 9.92
CA ARG A 95 -3.29 -0.32 10.64
C ARG A 95 -3.60 1.07 10.11
N TRP A 96 -4.83 1.29 9.68
CA TRP A 96 -5.37 2.63 9.46
C TRP A 96 -5.88 3.15 10.80
N LEU A 97 -5.33 4.27 11.24
CA LEU A 97 -5.47 4.77 12.61
C LEU A 97 -6.42 5.97 12.68
N VAL A 98 -6.35 6.85 11.69
CA VAL A 98 -7.22 8.04 11.59
C VAL A 98 -7.69 8.16 10.14
N PRO A 99 -9.00 8.30 9.88
CA PRO A 99 -9.50 8.56 8.53
C PRO A 99 -8.88 9.83 7.95
N VAL A 100 -8.49 9.78 6.68
CA VAL A 100 -7.93 10.93 5.97
C VAL A 100 -9.02 11.60 5.14
N HIS A 101 -9.14 12.91 5.22
CA HIS A 101 -10.13 13.70 4.51
C HIS A 101 -9.50 14.57 3.40
N PRO A 102 -10.28 14.92 2.36
CA PRO A 102 -9.82 15.90 1.36
C PRO A 102 -9.36 17.21 2.02
N GLY A 103 -8.20 17.69 1.59
CA GLY A 103 -7.52 18.88 2.11
C GLY A 103 -6.38 18.58 3.09
N GLU A 104 -6.29 17.36 3.63
CA GLU A 104 -5.23 17.00 4.58
C GLU A 104 -3.89 16.69 3.89
N THR A 105 -2.79 17.05 4.55
CA THR A 105 -1.41 16.80 4.11
C THR A 105 -0.78 15.65 4.84
N LEU A 106 -0.28 14.67 4.08
CA LEU A 106 0.42 13.51 4.62
C LEU A 106 1.94 13.63 4.47
N ALA A 107 2.67 13.22 5.51
CA ALA A 107 4.10 12.98 5.50
C ALA A 107 4.40 11.56 5.98
N ALA A 108 5.60 11.04 5.74
CA ALA A 108 5.95 9.68 6.18
C ALA A 108 7.32 9.61 6.86
N THR A 109 7.44 8.65 7.76
CA THR A 109 8.69 8.25 8.40
C THR A 109 8.83 6.73 8.37
N SER A 110 10.05 6.21 8.22
CA SER A 110 10.34 4.78 8.35
C SER A 110 11.44 4.54 9.37
N GLU A 111 11.17 3.69 10.35
CA GLU A 111 12.17 3.14 11.27
C GLU A 111 12.72 1.83 10.72
N VAL A 112 14.05 1.68 10.70
CA VAL A 112 14.70 0.41 10.37
C VAL A 112 14.63 -0.51 11.59
N ILE A 113 13.83 -1.56 11.50
CA ILE A 113 13.62 -2.50 12.62
C ILE A 113 14.34 -3.84 12.41
N GLY A 114 14.93 -4.06 11.25
CA GLY A 114 15.67 -5.29 10.96
C GLY A 114 16.47 -5.22 9.69
N VAL A 115 17.58 -5.96 9.66
CA VAL A 115 18.46 -6.14 8.51
C VAL A 115 19.02 -7.56 8.54
N LYS A 116 19.12 -8.21 7.37
CA LYS A 116 19.76 -9.52 7.24
C LYS A 116 20.34 -9.67 5.85
N GLU A 117 21.65 -9.85 5.74
CA GLU A 117 22.28 -10.13 4.45
C GLU A 117 21.85 -11.51 3.91
N ASN A 118 21.65 -11.60 2.60
CA ASN A 118 21.40 -12.89 1.95
C ASN A 118 22.72 -13.64 1.75
N SER A 119 22.65 -14.97 1.68
CA SER A 119 23.82 -15.84 1.52
C SER A 119 24.65 -15.56 0.26
N SER A 120 24.08 -14.91 -0.76
CA SER A 120 24.82 -14.50 -1.97
C SER A 120 25.79 -13.34 -1.74
N GLY A 121 25.67 -12.60 -0.63
CA GLY A 121 26.48 -11.41 -0.35
C GLY A 121 26.23 -10.22 -1.28
N ARG A 122 25.21 -10.28 -2.17
CA ARG A 122 24.89 -9.22 -3.15
C ARG A 122 23.63 -8.43 -2.82
N THR A 123 22.80 -8.95 -1.92
CA THR A 123 21.56 -8.35 -1.48
C THR A 123 21.34 -8.62 0.00
N GLY A 124 20.43 -7.89 0.63
CA GLY A 124 19.95 -8.19 1.97
C GLY A 124 18.49 -7.82 2.13
N VAL A 125 17.85 -8.40 3.14
CA VAL A 125 16.48 -8.08 3.52
C VAL A 125 16.50 -6.97 4.55
N LEU A 126 15.73 -5.92 4.30
CA LEU A 126 15.53 -4.77 5.16
C LEU A 126 14.08 -4.78 5.63
N TRP A 127 13.85 -4.70 6.95
CA TRP A 127 12.54 -4.51 7.55
C TRP A 127 12.41 -3.07 8.02
N VAL A 128 11.31 -2.42 7.63
CA VAL A 128 10.98 -1.08 8.10
C VAL A 128 9.58 -1.02 8.67
N ARG A 129 9.41 -0.27 9.76
CA ARG A 129 8.11 0.19 10.25
C ARG A 129 7.87 1.59 9.72
N THR A 130 6.89 1.74 8.86
CA THR A 130 6.53 3.03 8.26
C THR A 130 5.28 3.57 8.93
N ALA A 131 5.29 4.86 9.26
CA ALA A 131 4.13 5.62 9.69
C ALA A 131 3.86 6.78 8.73
N GLY A 132 2.59 6.96 8.37
CA GLY A 132 2.07 8.16 7.72
C GLY A 132 1.46 9.09 8.76
N TRP A 133 1.71 10.38 8.63
CA TRP A 133 1.33 11.43 9.58
C TRP A 133 0.55 12.53 8.87
N ASN A 134 -0.52 13.02 9.48
CA ASN A 134 -1.18 14.24 9.00
C ASN A 134 -0.47 15.51 9.53
N GLU A 135 -0.90 16.68 9.06
CA GLU A 135 -0.39 17.99 9.51
C GLU A 135 -0.64 18.34 10.99
N ARG A 136 -1.55 17.61 11.67
CA ARG A 136 -1.78 17.75 13.11
C ARG A 136 -0.81 16.91 13.95
N GLY A 137 -0.03 16.04 13.31
CA GLY A 137 0.87 15.11 13.99
C GLY A 137 0.20 13.80 14.41
N ASP A 138 -1.02 13.51 13.94
CA ASP A 138 -1.65 12.21 14.17
C ASP A 138 -1.10 11.19 13.17
N ALA A 139 -0.77 9.99 13.65
CA ALA A 139 -0.48 8.88 12.76
C ALA A 139 -1.80 8.44 12.08
N VAL A 140 -1.83 8.45 10.75
CA VAL A 140 -3.01 8.04 9.97
C VAL A 140 -2.92 6.59 9.52
N LEU A 141 -1.69 6.09 9.35
CA LEU A 141 -1.37 4.75 8.88
C LEU A 141 -0.06 4.30 9.53
N SER A 142 0.02 3.04 9.93
CA SER A 142 1.28 2.39 10.33
C SER A 142 1.32 1.00 9.72
N TYR A 143 2.46 0.57 9.18
CA TYR A 143 2.66 -0.80 8.72
C TYR A 143 4.13 -1.21 8.80
N VAL A 144 4.39 -2.51 8.84
CA VAL A 144 5.71 -3.07 8.58
C VAL A 144 5.76 -3.60 7.16
N ARG A 145 6.87 -3.38 6.47
CA ARG A 145 7.20 -4.09 5.22
C ARG A 145 8.65 -4.52 5.22
N TRP A 146 8.96 -5.54 4.44
CA TRP A 146 10.35 -5.91 4.19
C TRP A 146 10.64 -6.06 2.71
N VAL A 147 11.84 -5.62 2.34
CA VAL A 147 12.29 -5.51 0.95
C VAL A 147 13.65 -6.15 0.80
N MET A 148 13.88 -6.80 -0.34
CA MET A 148 15.21 -7.24 -0.73
C MET A 148 15.92 -6.06 -1.40
N VAL A 149 17.00 -5.56 -0.82
CA VAL A 149 17.76 -4.40 -1.32
C VAL A 149 19.12 -4.86 -1.86
N ARG A 150 19.55 -4.28 -2.98
CA ARG A 150 20.88 -4.53 -3.52
C ARG A 150 21.95 -3.91 -2.64
N LYS A 151 23.10 -4.57 -2.53
CA LYS A 151 24.33 -3.91 -2.10
C LYS A 151 24.89 -3.07 -3.22
N ARG A 152 25.53 -1.96 -2.88
CA ARG A 152 26.27 -1.13 -3.84
C ARG A 152 27.55 -1.85 -4.24
N ASP A 153 28.22 -2.40 -3.23
CA ASP A 153 29.43 -3.19 -3.36
C ASP A 153 29.26 -4.52 -2.62
N ALA A 154 29.49 -5.64 -3.30
CA ALA A 154 29.35 -6.98 -2.72
C ALA A 154 30.32 -7.21 -1.56
N ASP A 155 31.46 -6.52 -1.54
CA ASP A 155 32.50 -6.66 -0.52
C ASP A 155 32.25 -5.78 0.72
N SER A 156 31.24 -4.91 0.69
CA SER A 156 30.90 -4.07 1.85
C SER A 156 30.50 -4.93 3.05
N PRO A 157 30.96 -4.61 4.29
CA PRO A 157 30.64 -5.42 5.45
C PRO A 157 29.14 -5.41 5.74
N ALA A 158 28.59 -6.59 6.02
CA ALA A 158 27.19 -6.72 6.39
C ALA A 158 26.91 -6.06 7.75
N PRO A 159 25.77 -5.36 7.91
CA PRO A 159 25.32 -4.95 9.24
C PRO A 159 25.00 -6.18 10.10
N LYS A 160 25.11 -6.04 11.43
CA LYS A 160 24.75 -7.10 12.37
C LYS A 160 23.29 -7.52 12.14
N PRO A 161 23.01 -8.81 11.90
CA PRO A 161 21.67 -9.23 11.54
C PRO A 161 20.69 -9.06 12.72
N VAL A 162 19.52 -8.53 12.41
CA VAL A 162 18.35 -8.43 13.29
C VAL A 162 17.13 -8.76 12.45
N VAL A 163 16.40 -9.79 12.85
CA VAL A 163 15.11 -10.16 12.23
C VAL A 163 14.04 -9.88 13.28
N PRO A 164 13.11 -8.94 13.03
CA PRO A 164 12.07 -8.63 13.99
C PRO A 164 11.07 -9.78 14.07
N GLU A 165 10.51 -10.00 15.26
CA GLU A 165 9.28 -10.77 15.41
C GLU A 165 8.11 -9.89 14.97
N LEU A 166 7.23 -10.43 14.14
CA LEU A 166 6.08 -9.72 13.60
C LEU A 166 4.81 -10.50 13.92
N SER A 167 3.73 -9.78 14.20
CA SER A 167 2.42 -10.39 14.44
C SER A 167 1.88 -11.03 13.15
N GLU A 168 1.34 -12.24 13.24
CA GLU A 168 0.73 -12.94 12.10
C GLU A 168 -0.55 -12.23 11.60
N SER A 169 -1.30 -11.65 12.53
CA SER A 169 -2.51 -10.88 12.26
C SER A 169 -2.69 -9.76 13.26
N ILE A 170 -3.46 -8.74 12.88
CA ILE A 170 -3.87 -7.67 13.76
C ILE A 170 -4.99 -8.19 14.65
N ARG A 171 -4.82 -8.04 15.97
CA ARG A 171 -5.85 -8.49 16.91
C ARG A 171 -7.09 -7.60 16.76
N PRO A 172 -8.31 -8.17 16.85
CA PRO A 172 -9.55 -7.38 16.72
C PRO A 172 -9.63 -6.16 17.64
N GLN A 173 -9.11 -6.28 18.88
CA GLN A 173 -9.06 -5.19 19.86
C GLN A 173 -8.12 -4.03 19.48
N ASP A 174 -7.20 -4.26 18.55
CA ASP A 174 -6.27 -3.23 18.04
C ASP A 174 -6.81 -2.56 16.77
N LEU A 175 -7.94 -3.02 16.22
CA LEU A 175 -8.59 -2.38 15.07
C LEU A 175 -9.16 -1.03 15.49
N VAL A 176 -8.92 -0.01 14.67
CA VAL A 176 -9.49 1.31 14.89
C VAL A 176 -10.76 1.43 14.06
N VAL A 177 -11.90 1.41 14.74
CA VAL A 177 -13.21 1.67 14.14
C VAL A 177 -13.64 3.09 14.53
N PRO A 178 -14.16 3.91 13.60
CA PRO A 178 -14.63 5.26 13.92
C PRO A 178 -15.60 5.27 15.12
N GLN A 179 -15.16 5.85 16.23
CA GLN A 179 -15.91 5.87 17.49
C GLN A 179 -17.15 6.77 17.38
N GLY A 180 -18.23 6.37 18.06
CA GLY A 180 -19.45 7.19 18.22
C GLY A 180 -20.28 7.39 16.94
N ARG A 181 -20.09 6.57 15.91
CA ARG A 181 -20.88 6.61 14.67
C ARG A 181 -21.90 5.48 14.68
N SER A 182 -23.17 5.79 14.42
CA SER A 182 -24.19 4.78 14.21
C SER A 182 -24.37 4.55 12.70
N PHE A 183 -24.23 3.29 12.28
CA PHE A 183 -24.50 2.87 10.90
C PHE A 183 -26.02 2.73 10.64
N ASP A 184 -26.84 3.49 11.35
CA ASP A 184 -28.31 3.37 11.32
C ASP A 184 -28.88 3.76 9.95
N GLY A 185 -28.22 4.71 9.26
CA GLY A 185 -28.56 5.11 7.89
C GLY A 185 -27.89 4.28 6.80
N TYR A 186 -27.40 3.07 7.12
CA TYR A 186 -26.75 2.19 6.17
C TYR A 186 -27.77 1.49 5.26
N ASP A 187 -27.78 1.88 3.99
CA ASP A 187 -28.67 1.35 2.96
C ASP A 187 -27.94 0.32 2.09
N CYS A 188 -28.29 -0.96 2.25
CA CYS A 188 -27.71 -2.06 1.48
C CYS A 188 -28.00 -1.96 -0.03
N GLY A 189 -29.15 -1.38 -0.42
CA GLY A 189 -29.48 -1.16 -1.82
C GLY A 189 -28.52 -0.16 -2.48
N HIS A 190 -28.19 0.92 -1.78
CA HIS A 190 -27.17 1.87 -2.23
C HIS A 190 -25.74 1.34 -2.07
N ALA A 191 -25.47 0.49 -1.08
CA ALA A 191 -24.16 -0.11 -0.86
C ALA A 191 -23.78 -1.14 -1.93
N GLY A 192 -24.77 -1.80 -2.54
CA GLY A 192 -24.58 -2.64 -3.73
C GLY A 192 -24.98 -4.11 -3.57
N GLU A 193 -25.27 -4.57 -2.34
CA GLU A 193 -25.72 -5.94 -2.10
C GLU A 193 -26.49 -6.08 -0.78
N PRO A 194 -27.32 -7.13 -0.61
CA PRO A 194 -28.05 -7.38 0.63
C PRO A 194 -27.21 -8.05 1.74
N HIS A 195 -26.16 -8.81 1.41
CA HIS A 195 -25.37 -9.62 2.36
C HIS A 195 -24.58 -8.74 3.33
N ARG A 196 -24.77 -8.96 4.64
CA ARG A 196 -24.07 -8.28 5.73
C ARG A 196 -23.11 -9.25 6.42
N TRP A 197 -22.40 -8.75 7.43
CA TRP A 197 -21.42 -9.53 8.19
C TRP A 197 -21.91 -10.94 8.60
N GLY A 198 -23.15 -11.08 9.05
CA GLY A 198 -23.70 -12.37 9.49
C GLY A 198 -24.11 -13.34 8.40
N ASP A 199 -24.05 -12.91 7.13
CA ASP A 199 -24.38 -13.74 5.96
C ASP A 199 -23.12 -14.41 5.35
N TYR A 200 -21.93 -14.04 5.83
CA TYR A 200 -20.66 -14.63 5.40
C TYR A 200 -20.24 -15.78 6.33
N GLU A 201 -19.71 -16.86 5.76
CA GLU A 201 -19.27 -18.07 6.48
C GLU A 201 -17.75 -18.21 6.45
N VAL A 202 -17.13 -18.51 7.59
CA VAL A 202 -15.69 -18.80 7.65
C VAL A 202 -15.37 -20.03 6.77
N GLY A 203 -14.38 -19.88 5.90
CA GLY A 203 -13.96 -20.85 4.90
C GLY A 203 -14.70 -20.75 3.56
N GLU A 204 -15.71 -19.87 3.44
CA GLU A 204 -16.35 -19.66 2.14
C GLU A 204 -15.41 -18.97 1.15
N THR A 205 -15.54 -19.34 -0.11
CA THR A 205 -14.76 -18.76 -1.22
C THR A 205 -15.66 -18.04 -2.19
N ILE A 206 -15.28 -16.83 -2.57
CA ILE A 206 -16.03 -15.96 -3.46
C ILE A 206 -15.19 -15.70 -4.72
N ASP A 207 -15.63 -16.21 -5.87
CA ASP A 207 -15.09 -15.79 -7.17
C ASP A 207 -15.73 -14.46 -7.56
N HIS A 208 -14.92 -13.42 -7.73
CA HIS A 208 -15.41 -12.07 -8.04
C HIS A 208 -15.78 -11.87 -9.50
N VAL A 209 -15.58 -12.90 -10.36
CA VAL A 209 -16.02 -13.02 -11.76
C VAL A 209 -15.36 -12.05 -12.74
N ASP A 210 -15.39 -10.76 -12.43
CA ASP A 210 -14.91 -9.67 -13.27
C ASP A 210 -13.41 -9.75 -13.53
N ARG A 211 -13.02 -9.22 -14.70
CA ARG A 211 -11.65 -9.29 -15.21
C ARG A 211 -11.26 -7.96 -15.84
N VAL A 212 -10.07 -7.47 -15.53
CA VAL A 212 -9.56 -6.20 -16.06
C VAL A 212 -8.15 -6.41 -16.61
N THR A 213 -7.96 -6.06 -17.87
CA THR A 213 -6.63 -6.06 -18.51
C THR A 213 -5.90 -4.76 -18.19
N ILE A 214 -4.67 -4.87 -17.71
CA ILE A 214 -3.86 -3.72 -17.32
C ILE A 214 -3.20 -3.09 -18.53
N GLU A 215 -3.30 -1.77 -18.64
CA GLU A 215 -2.62 -0.98 -19.68
C GLU A 215 -1.38 -0.25 -19.15
N GLU A 216 -0.39 -0.01 -20.02
CA GLU A 216 0.85 0.71 -19.65
C GLU A 216 0.59 2.11 -19.09
N ALA A 217 -0.33 2.85 -19.72
CA ALA A 217 -0.64 4.21 -19.32
C ALA A 217 -1.29 4.25 -17.93
N GLU A 218 -2.19 3.30 -17.65
CA GLU A 218 -2.99 3.23 -16.42
C GLU A 218 -2.10 3.05 -15.18
N HIS A 219 -1.25 2.02 -15.15
CA HIS A 219 -0.41 1.77 -13.97
C HIS A 219 0.65 2.86 -13.78
N MET A 220 1.18 3.43 -14.86
CA MET A 220 2.15 4.53 -14.79
C MET A 220 1.48 5.80 -14.24
N LEU A 221 0.24 6.09 -14.64
CA LEU A 221 -0.54 7.20 -14.09
C LEU A 221 -0.82 6.99 -12.60
N ALA A 222 -1.26 5.80 -12.21
CA ALA A 222 -1.43 5.45 -10.80
C ALA A 222 -0.12 5.65 -10.01
N THR A 223 0.97 5.07 -10.49
CA THR A 223 2.28 5.14 -9.80
C THR A 223 2.80 6.58 -9.67
N ARG A 224 2.56 7.44 -10.67
CA ARG A 224 2.86 8.88 -10.61
C ARG A 224 1.99 9.60 -9.60
N LEU A 225 0.71 9.26 -9.49
CA LEU A 225 -0.22 9.83 -8.51
C LEU A 225 0.28 9.61 -7.08
N TRP A 226 0.91 8.45 -6.83
CA TRP A 226 1.52 8.10 -5.54
C TRP A 226 2.90 8.73 -5.30
N GLN A 227 3.45 9.45 -6.28
CA GLN A 227 4.84 9.94 -6.30
C GLN A 227 5.85 8.81 -6.05
N ASN A 228 5.51 7.58 -6.43
CA ASN A 228 6.42 6.44 -6.39
C ASN A 228 7.39 6.53 -7.57
N THR A 229 8.69 6.51 -7.29
CA THR A 229 9.76 6.71 -8.29
C THR A 229 10.54 5.45 -8.63
N ALA A 230 10.04 4.26 -8.28
CA ALA A 230 10.75 3.02 -8.61
C ALA A 230 10.86 2.86 -10.13
N ARG A 231 12.11 2.79 -10.61
CA ARG A 231 12.44 2.85 -12.06
C ARG A 231 11.76 1.78 -12.88
N VAL A 232 11.59 0.59 -12.32
CA VAL A 232 10.99 -0.58 -12.99
C VAL A 232 9.56 -0.36 -13.48
N HIS A 233 8.85 0.65 -12.95
CA HIS A 233 7.49 1.00 -13.39
C HIS A 233 7.46 1.92 -14.61
N PHE A 234 8.58 2.57 -14.95
CA PHE A 234 8.60 3.64 -15.96
C PHE A 234 9.62 3.42 -17.07
N ASP A 235 10.76 2.84 -16.72
CA ASP A 235 11.92 2.70 -17.61
C ASP A 235 12.01 1.27 -18.13
N ALA A 236 11.65 1.08 -19.40
CA ALA A 236 11.75 -0.20 -20.09
C ALA A 236 13.20 -0.72 -20.19
N THR A 237 14.22 0.15 -20.05
CA THR A 237 15.63 -0.27 -20.10
C THR A 237 16.13 -0.82 -18.76
N SER A 238 15.38 -0.66 -17.67
CA SER A 238 15.75 -1.14 -16.35
C SER A 238 15.69 -2.67 -16.22
N ARG A 239 15.15 -3.39 -17.21
CA ARG A 239 15.05 -4.85 -17.24
C ARG A 239 15.52 -5.41 -18.58
N GLU A 240 16.08 -6.61 -18.55
CA GLU A 240 16.59 -7.31 -19.74
C GLU A 240 15.47 -7.69 -20.73
N ASP A 241 14.27 -7.95 -20.22
CA ASP A 241 13.09 -8.31 -21.02
C ASP A 241 12.41 -7.11 -21.69
N GLY A 242 12.88 -5.88 -21.43
CA GLY A 242 12.31 -4.66 -22.01
C GLY A 242 10.91 -4.30 -21.49
N ARG A 243 10.37 -5.05 -20.51
CA ARG A 243 9.01 -4.84 -19.99
C ARG A 243 9.06 -4.03 -18.69
N ARG A 244 8.11 -3.12 -18.51
CA ARG A 244 7.89 -2.44 -17.23
C ARG A 244 7.15 -3.39 -16.28
N LEU A 245 7.56 -3.40 -15.03
CA LEU A 245 6.82 -4.09 -13.98
C LEU A 245 5.67 -3.21 -13.50
N ILE A 246 4.48 -3.78 -13.37
CA ILE A 246 3.36 -3.12 -12.72
C ILE A 246 3.67 -2.99 -11.22
N TYR A 247 3.35 -1.83 -10.64
CA TYR A 247 3.43 -1.64 -9.19
C TYR A 247 2.52 -2.64 -8.48
N GLY A 248 3.05 -3.48 -7.60
CA GLY A 248 2.26 -4.50 -6.90
C GLY A 248 1.05 -3.91 -6.13
N GLY A 249 1.14 -2.68 -5.62
CA GLY A 249 -0.01 -2.02 -5.00
C GLY A 249 -1.13 -1.67 -5.98
N HIS A 250 -0.83 -1.51 -7.28
CA HIS A 250 -1.86 -1.35 -8.31
C HIS A 250 -2.68 -2.65 -8.46
N VAL A 251 -2.05 -3.83 -8.35
CA VAL A 251 -2.76 -5.12 -8.32
C VAL A 251 -3.61 -5.26 -7.05
N ILE A 252 -3.13 -4.78 -5.89
CA ILE A 252 -3.91 -4.74 -4.64
C ILE A 252 -5.19 -3.90 -4.82
N SER A 253 -5.05 -2.68 -5.37
CA SER A 253 -6.20 -1.80 -5.63
C SER A 253 -7.16 -2.39 -6.66
N MET A 254 -6.65 -3.06 -7.71
CA MET A 254 -7.50 -3.74 -8.69
C MET A 254 -8.28 -4.89 -8.06
N ALA A 255 -7.61 -5.76 -7.28
CA ALA A 255 -8.27 -6.84 -6.57
C ALA A 255 -9.33 -6.31 -5.58
N ARG A 256 -9.03 -5.22 -4.87
CA ARG A 256 -10.02 -4.55 -4.00
C ARG A 256 -11.22 -4.03 -4.79
N ALA A 257 -11.00 -3.40 -5.94
CA ALA A 257 -12.10 -2.91 -6.78
C ALA A 257 -12.99 -4.06 -7.29
N LEU A 258 -12.37 -5.14 -7.79
CA LEU A 258 -13.05 -6.34 -8.26
C LEU A 258 -13.80 -7.06 -7.12
N SER A 259 -13.24 -7.07 -5.90
CA SER A 259 -13.87 -7.69 -4.73
C SER A 259 -15.25 -7.14 -4.39
N PHE A 260 -15.59 -5.93 -4.87
CA PHE A 260 -16.92 -5.36 -4.72
C PHE A 260 -18.02 -6.34 -5.16
N ASN A 261 -17.77 -7.15 -6.19
CA ASN A 261 -18.68 -8.21 -6.59
C ASN A 261 -18.61 -9.38 -5.58
N GLY A 262 -19.49 -9.36 -4.59
CA GLY A 262 -19.57 -10.35 -3.51
C GLY A 262 -19.07 -9.87 -2.14
N LEU A 263 -18.39 -8.72 -2.07
CA LEU A 263 -17.97 -8.06 -0.82
C LEU A 263 -18.29 -6.55 -0.83
N ALA A 264 -19.37 -6.14 -1.50
CA ALA A 264 -19.80 -4.74 -1.57
C ALA A 264 -20.02 -4.13 -0.17
N ASN A 265 -20.56 -4.88 0.79
CA ASN A 265 -20.76 -4.37 2.16
C ASN A 265 -19.49 -4.37 3.03
N ALA A 266 -18.38 -4.96 2.57
CA ALA A 266 -17.08 -4.81 3.20
C ALA A 266 -16.47 -3.45 2.85
N GLN A 267 -17.08 -2.35 3.31
CA GLN A 267 -16.81 -0.99 2.82
C GLN A 267 -15.41 -0.44 3.17
N MET A 268 -14.83 -0.83 4.32
CA MET A 268 -13.58 -0.28 4.81
C MET A 268 -12.52 -1.36 5.00
N ILE A 269 -11.27 -1.03 4.68
CA ILE A 269 -10.12 -1.86 5.08
C ILE A 269 -9.64 -1.34 6.44
N VAL A 270 -9.80 -2.16 7.47
CA VAL A 270 -9.44 -1.81 8.86
C VAL A 270 -8.09 -2.38 9.30
N GLY A 271 -7.51 -3.27 8.49
CA GLY A 271 -6.22 -3.88 8.76
C GLY A 271 -5.60 -4.56 7.54
N LEU A 272 -4.28 -4.66 7.52
CA LEU A 272 -3.47 -5.41 6.56
C LEU A 272 -2.59 -6.38 7.35
N ASN A 273 -3.02 -7.63 7.41
CA ASN A 273 -2.32 -8.69 8.17
C ASN A 273 -1.04 -9.13 7.48
N ALA A 274 -1.12 -9.41 6.17
CA ALA A 274 -0.02 -9.85 5.34
C ALA A 274 -0.27 -9.50 3.87
N GLY A 275 0.75 -9.67 3.03
CA GLY A 275 0.60 -9.59 1.58
C GLY A 275 1.87 -9.98 0.87
N SER A 276 1.76 -10.70 -0.26
CA SER A 276 2.89 -11.20 -1.03
C SER A 276 2.67 -10.97 -2.51
N HIS A 277 3.65 -10.36 -3.18
CA HIS A 277 3.66 -10.24 -4.65
C HIS A 277 4.32 -11.48 -5.24
N VAL A 278 3.54 -12.55 -5.41
CA VAL A 278 4.06 -13.89 -5.74
C VAL A 278 4.58 -14.04 -7.16
N ALA A 279 4.13 -13.19 -8.08
CA ALA A 279 4.55 -13.16 -9.47
C ALA A 279 4.60 -11.71 -9.99
N PRO A 280 5.48 -11.40 -10.96
CA PRO A 280 5.43 -10.12 -11.64
C PRO A 280 4.15 -9.98 -12.45
N CYS A 281 3.61 -8.77 -12.49
CA CYS A 281 2.51 -8.40 -13.36
C CYS A 281 3.01 -7.37 -14.37
N PHE A 282 2.45 -7.40 -15.57
CA PHE A 282 2.84 -6.60 -16.72
C PHE A 282 1.61 -6.06 -17.44
N ALA A 283 1.80 -5.02 -18.25
CA ALA A 283 0.74 -4.59 -19.15
C ALA A 283 0.37 -5.71 -20.15
N GLY A 284 -0.91 -5.78 -20.47
CA GLY A 284 -1.53 -6.86 -21.24
C GLY A 284 -1.98 -8.06 -20.39
N ASP A 285 -1.54 -8.17 -19.14
CA ASP A 285 -2.05 -9.20 -18.22
C ASP A 285 -3.48 -8.84 -17.81
N THR A 286 -4.35 -9.86 -17.76
CA THR A 286 -5.73 -9.72 -17.27
C THR A 286 -5.82 -10.19 -15.82
N VAL A 287 -6.11 -9.26 -14.91
CA VAL A 287 -6.31 -9.54 -13.49
C VAL A 287 -7.74 -10.04 -13.26
N CYS A 288 -7.84 -11.14 -12.53
CA CYS A 288 -9.04 -11.61 -11.85
C CYS A 288 -8.71 -11.84 -10.37
N CYS A 289 -9.72 -11.99 -9.53
CA CYS A 289 -9.51 -12.28 -8.12
C CYS A 289 -10.64 -13.11 -7.54
N TRP A 290 -10.33 -13.78 -6.43
CA TRP A 290 -11.27 -14.46 -5.56
C TRP A 290 -10.85 -14.17 -4.11
N SER A 291 -11.77 -14.33 -3.17
CA SER A 291 -11.52 -14.13 -1.73
C SER A 291 -11.96 -15.35 -0.93
N GLU A 292 -11.34 -15.53 0.24
CA GLU A 292 -11.77 -16.47 1.28
C GLU A 292 -12.04 -15.71 2.57
N VAL A 293 -13.10 -16.07 3.27
CA VAL A 293 -13.37 -15.57 4.63
C VAL A 293 -12.55 -16.41 5.61
N LEU A 294 -11.45 -15.86 6.11
CA LEU A 294 -10.51 -16.54 7.01
C LEU A 294 -10.97 -16.60 8.47
#